data_AF-A0A0S8A9A8-F1
#
_entry.id   AF-A0A0S8A9A8-F1
#
_cell.length_a   1.000
_cell.length_b   1.000
_cell.length_c   1.000
_cell.angle_alpha   90.00
_cell.angle_beta   90.00
_cell.angle_gamma   90.00
#
_symmetry.space_group_name_H-M   'P 1'
#
loop_
_entity.id
_entity.type
_entity.pdbx_description
1 polymer ?
#
loop_
_entity_poly.entity_id
_entity_poly.type
_entity_poly.pdbx_seq_one_letter_code
_entity_poly.pdbx_strand_id
1 'polypeptide(L)'
;MLVNRGLDVWRLEQFSPSLVKFPYRQSARSVWRSITHPGEAIDRTGLWPFVKNEVLPLRWRKWRSAWMPNYTLHFFQGGVTYVRTEGWFADHAWPVPKLWAGATVFAAAYITEMAETGYGNAGSAAFADLIIFDLGGILVFSIPGVRNWVGKGRIMDWSLQPVFTPNGEVYNVSDYMTFKFGLPFVDKVDFLWRLGLGSWLGLSFAHGETDAFSIAVGGETINKIVDANTLEESVTFGVGAGIFYDRNGSLLASLEWGPERWVALNVYPGVLPGAFGNMGLLFSLDREFRPRVGLVARAFGMGLGFSHRGPDKYDAQQARLNR
;
A
#
# COMPACT_ATOMS: atom_id res chain seq x y z
N MET A 1 10.25 -0.99 -0.78
CA MET A 1 9.39 -1.49 0.32
C MET A 1 9.05 -0.42 1.35
N LEU A 2 10.01 0.10 2.13
CA LEU A 2 9.74 1.13 3.16
C LEU A 2 8.94 2.32 2.61
N VAL A 3 9.34 2.83 1.43
CA VAL A 3 8.68 3.97 0.79
C VAL A 3 7.27 3.61 0.30
N ASN A 4 7.10 2.54 -0.50
CA ASN A 4 5.79 2.18 -1.04
C ASN A 4 4.77 1.82 0.05
N ARG A 5 5.16 0.96 1.00
CA ARG A 5 4.28 0.55 2.10
C ARG A 5 4.04 1.68 3.08
N GLY A 6 5.10 2.36 3.51
CA GLY A 6 4.99 3.44 4.49
C GLY A 6 4.25 4.67 3.98
N LEU A 7 4.30 4.94 2.68
CA LEU A 7 3.59 6.05 2.06
C LEU A 7 2.33 5.61 1.30
N ASP A 8 1.87 4.37 1.47
CA ASP A 8 0.77 3.80 0.67
C ASP A 8 -0.47 4.68 0.67
N VAL A 9 -0.84 5.19 1.85
CA VAL A 9 -2.04 6.02 2.05
C VAL A 9 -1.90 7.46 1.55
N TRP A 10 -0.70 7.95 1.20
CA TRP A 10 -0.52 9.33 0.71
C TRP A 10 -1.18 9.62 -0.63
N ARG A 11 -1.66 8.58 -1.32
CA ARG A 11 -2.46 8.72 -2.54
C ARG A 11 -3.93 9.04 -2.30
N LEU A 12 -4.45 8.86 -1.08
CA LEU A 12 -5.85 9.13 -0.77
C LEU A 12 -6.10 10.65 -0.73
N GLU A 13 -7.27 11.10 -1.20
CA GLU A 13 -7.51 12.53 -1.46
C GLU A 13 -7.45 13.41 -0.20
N GLN A 14 -7.69 12.80 0.97
CA GLN A 14 -7.63 13.46 2.28
C GLN A 14 -6.23 13.82 2.77
N PHE A 15 -5.16 13.27 2.17
CA PHE A 15 -3.80 13.56 2.58
C PHE A 15 -3.18 14.62 1.68
N SER A 16 -2.35 15.47 2.26
CA SER A 16 -1.53 16.37 1.46
C SER A 16 -0.48 15.54 0.71
N PRO A 17 -0.31 15.75 -0.61
CA PRO A 17 0.78 15.12 -1.34
C PRO A 17 2.15 15.60 -0.84
N SER A 18 2.22 16.75 -0.16
CA SER A 18 3.45 17.31 0.39
C SER A 18 3.87 16.62 1.68
N LEU A 19 5.00 15.93 1.62
CA LEU A 19 5.64 15.32 2.79
C LEU A 19 6.25 16.36 3.73
N VAL A 20 6.52 17.59 3.27
CA VAL A 20 7.20 18.61 4.07
C VAL A 20 6.29 19.22 5.13
N LYS A 21 5.00 19.38 4.83
CA LYS A 21 4.00 19.98 5.74
C LYS A 21 3.45 18.98 6.78
N PHE A 22 3.85 17.72 6.70
CA PHE A 22 3.28 16.66 7.51
C PHE A 22 3.76 16.76 8.98
N PRO A 23 2.87 16.63 9.99
CA PRO A 23 3.21 16.82 11.40
C PRO A 23 3.90 15.60 12.03
N TYR A 24 5.03 15.17 11.46
CA TYR A 24 5.75 13.93 11.84
C TYR A 24 5.89 13.71 13.35
N ARG A 25 6.28 14.75 14.09
CA ARG A 25 6.51 14.65 15.53
C ARG A 25 5.24 14.32 16.31
N GLN A 26 4.12 14.97 15.95
CA GLN A 26 2.85 14.75 16.62
C GLN A 26 2.31 13.37 16.25
N SER A 27 2.31 13.03 14.95
CA SER A 27 1.82 11.73 14.47
C SER A 27 2.62 10.58 15.06
N ALA A 28 3.95 10.65 15.04
CA ALA A 28 4.82 9.64 15.64
C ALA A 28 4.55 9.48 17.15
N ARG A 29 4.44 10.60 17.89
CA ARG A 29 4.10 10.54 19.32
C ARG A 29 2.74 9.89 19.56
N SER A 30 1.77 10.17 18.71
CA SER A 30 0.41 9.65 18.81
C SER A 30 0.40 8.13 18.61
N VAL A 31 0.97 7.64 17.51
CA VAL A 31 1.11 6.20 17.23
C VAL A 31 1.94 5.50 18.31
N TRP A 32 3.06 6.11 18.72
CA TRP A 32 3.90 5.56 19.77
C TRP A 32 3.15 5.42 21.11
N ARG A 33 2.31 6.39 21.45
CA ARG A 33 1.46 6.31 22.65
C ARG A 33 0.40 5.22 22.50
N SER A 34 -0.21 5.05 21.34
CA SER A 34 -1.16 3.97 21.07
C SER A 34 -0.56 2.60 21.35
N ILE A 35 0.69 2.37 20.96
CA ILE A 35 1.36 1.07 21.16
C ILE A 35 1.96 0.87 22.56
N THR A 36 2.43 1.94 23.21
CA THR A 36 3.06 1.85 24.54
C THR A 36 2.07 1.94 25.70
N HIS A 37 0.90 2.52 25.46
CA HIS A 37 -0.17 2.68 26.46
C HIS A 37 -1.50 2.15 25.89
N PRO A 38 -1.58 0.85 25.53
CA PRO A 38 -2.73 0.30 24.83
C PRO A 38 -4.02 0.34 25.66
N GLY A 39 -3.93 0.27 26.99
CA GLY A 39 -5.07 0.45 27.88
C GLY A 39 -5.74 1.80 27.69
N GLU A 40 -4.96 2.89 27.69
CA GLU A 40 -5.50 4.24 27.45
C GLU A 40 -6.13 4.37 26.06
N ALA A 41 -5.52 3.76 25.04
CA ALA A 41 -6.01 3.80 23.67
C ALA A 41 -7.32 3.02 23.50
N ILE A 42 -7.43 1.84 24.13
CA ILE A 42 -8.61 0.99 24.11
C ILE A 42 -9.73 1.59 24.96
N ASP A 43 -9.43 2.17 26.12
CA ASP A 43 -10.44 2.76 27.01
C ASP A 43 -11.17 3.94 26.35
N ARG A 44 -10.50 4.68 25.46
CA ARG A 44 -11.12 5.76 24.67
C ARG A 44 -12.17 5.27 23.67
N THR A 45 -11.94 4.09 23.08
CA THR A 45 -12.85 3.48 22.10
C THR A 45 -13.87 2.55 22.77
N GLY A 46 -13.51 1.99 23.92
CA GLY A 46 -14.17 0.87 24.58
C GLY A 46 -13.65 -0.48 24.06
N LEU A 47 -13.42 -1.42 24.99
CA LEU A 47 -12.89 -2.76 24.68
C LEU A 47 -13.75 -3.54 23.66
N TRP A 48 -15.07 -3.54 23.84
CA TRP A 48 -15.95 -4.29 22.95
C TRP A 48 -16.07 -3.68 21.54
N PRO A 49 -16.25 -2.35 21.39
CA PRO A 49 -16.12 -1.68 20.10
C PRO A 49 -14.78 -1.97 19.42
N PHE A 50 -13.66 -1.90 20.14
CA PHE A 50 -12.34 -2.24 19.62
C PHE A 50 -12.28 -3.68 19.06
N VAL A 51 -12.68 -4.67 19.85
CA VAL A 51 -12.69 -6.08 19.42
C VAL A 51 -13.59 -6.29 18.20
N LYS A 52 -14.77 -5.66 18.16
CA LYS A 52 -15.75 -5.84 17.09
C LYS A 52 -15.38 -5.12 15.79
N ASN A 53 -14.72 -3.97 15.89
CA ASN A 53 -14.40 -3.11 14.75
C ASN A 53 -13.04 -3.46 14.15
N GLU A 54 -12.03 -3.64 15.00
CA GLU A 54 -10.64 -3.80 14.59
C GLU A 54 -10.21 -5.26 14.51
N VAL A 55 -10.60 -6.07 15.51
CA VAL A 55 -9.99 -7.40 15.68
C VAL A 55 -10.79 -8.51 15.01
N LEU A 56 -12.10 -8.58 15.24
CA LEU A 56 -12.93 -9.69 14.79
C LEU A 56 -13.85 -9.29 13.63
N PRO A 57 -14.12 -10.19 12.66
CA PRO A 57 -14.97 -9.93 11.51
C PRO A 57 -16.47 -10.00 11.89
N LEU A 58 -16.90 -9.15 12.83
CA LEU A 58 -18.25 -9.17 13.39
C LEU A 58 -19.13 -8.03 12.86
N ARG A 59 -18.55 -7.05 12.17
CA ARG A 59 -19.29 -5.95 11.51
C ARG A 59 -19.17 -6.08 10.00
N TRP A 60 -20.28 -6.43 9.36
CA TRP A 60 -20.42 -6.54 7.91
C TRP A 60 -21.36 -5.44 7.42
N ARG A 61 -20.84 -4.22 7.30
CA ARG A 61 -21.51 -3.13 6.57
C ARG A 61 -20.54 -2.67 5.50
N LYS A 62 -21.02 -2.48 4.26
CA LYS A 62 -20.19 -2.21 3.06
C LYS A 62 -19.13 -1.10 3.23
N TRP A 63 -19.32 -0.21 4.19
CA TRP A 63 -18.48 0.99 4.41
C TRP A 63 -17.84 1.03 5.80
N ARG A 64 -18.02 0.00 6.65
CA ARG A 64 -17.57 -0.04 8.07
C ARG A 64 -16.99 -1.42 8.43
N SER A 65 -15.91 -1.79 7.75
CA SER A 65 -15.20 -3.07 7.96
C SER A 65 -13.72 -2.79 8.22
N ALA A 66 -13.39 -2.06 9.29
CA ALA A 66 -12.01 -1.74 9.65
C ALA A 66 -11.16 -3.02 9.83
N TRP A 67 -11.74 -4.09 10.39
CA TRP A 67 -11.11 -5.41 10.45
C TRP A 67 -10.60 -5.93 9.09
N MET A 68 -11.22 -5.57 7.96
CA MET A 68 -10.85 -6.14 6.67
C MET A 68 -9.44 -5.70 6.24
N PRO A 69 -9.10 -4.39 6.15
CA PRO A 69 -7.73 -3.92 6.01
C PRO A 69 -6.75 -4.55 7.01
N ASN A 70 -7.16 -4.77 8.26
CA ASN A 70 -6.28 -5.32 9.29
C ASN A 70 -5.86 -6.76 8.97
N TYR A 71 -6.79 -7.60 8.49
CA TYR A 71 -6.45 -8.94 8.02
C TYR A 71 -5.74 -8.95 6.66
N THR A 72 -6.16 -8.12 5.71
CA THR A 72 -5.66 -8.19 4.33
C THR A 72 -4.35 -7.42 4.12
N LEU A 73 -4.22 -6.20 4.66
CA LEU A 73 -3.10 -5.28 4.45
C LEU A 73 -2.08 -5.30 5.59
N HIS A 74 -2.51 -5.43 6.84
CA HIS A 74 -1.56 -5.50 7.96
C HIS A 74 -1.05 -6.94 8.13
N PHE A 75 -1.93 -7.89 8.39
CA PHE A 75 -1.51 -9.27 8.65
C PHE A 75 -1.03 -10.02 7.42
N PHE A 76 -1.88 -10.13 6.39
CA PHE A 76 -1.55 -10.96 5.24
C PHE A 76 -0.50 -10.31 4.33
N GLN A 77 -0.72 -9.07 3.86
CA GLN A 77 0.27 -8.35 3.06
C GLN A 77 1.57 -8.15 3.82
N GLY A 78 1.51 -7.69 5.07
CA GLY A 78 2.69 -7.49 5.91
C GLY A 78 3.52 -8.77 6.07
N GLY A 79 2.86 -9.91 6.28
CA GLY A 79 3.51 -11.22 6.34
C GLY A 79 4.17 -11.66 5.03
N VAL A 80 3.49 -11.52 3.89
CA VAL A 80 4.08 -11.79 2.56
C VAL A 80 5.27 -10.89 2.29
N THR A 81 5.10 -9.60 2.57
CA THR A 81 6.13 -8.58 2.41
C THR A 81 7.35 -8.91 3.26
N TYR A 82 7.16 -9.32 4.52
CA TYR A 82 8.23 -9.79 5.41
C TYR A 82 9.03 -10.95 4.82
N VAL A 83 8.37 -12.00 4.30
CA VAL A 83 9.06 -13.14 3.67
C VAL A 83 9.93 -12.69 2.49
N ARG A 84 9.41 -11.77 1.67
CA ARG A 84 10.14 -11.23 0.52
C ARG A 84 11.32 -10.36 0.94
N THR A 85 11.16 -9.54 1.98
CA THR A 85 12.27 -8.73 2.51
C THR A 85 13.34 -9.60 3.14
N GLU A 86 12.95 -10.65 3.86
CA GLU A 86 13.90 -11.60 4.45
C GLU A 86 14.74 -12.24 3.35
N GLY A 87 14.10 -12.68 2.26
CA GLY A 87 14.78 -13.20 1.08
C GLY A 87 15.79 -12.20 0.52
N TRP A 88 15.38 -10.95 0.31
CA TRP A 88 16.27 -9.90 -0.17
C TRP A 88 17.48 -9.68 0.75
N PHE A 89 17.27 -9.56 2.06
CA PHE A 89 18.38 -9.37 3.01
C PHE A 89 19.31 -10.59 3.04
N ALA A 90 18.77 -11.80 2.95
CA ALA A 90 19.56 -13.03 2.89
C ALA A 90 20.42 -13.11 1.61
N ASP A 91 19.84 -12.78 0.45
CA ASP A 91 20.53 -12.77 -0.84
C ASP A 91 21.66 -11.72 -0.89
N HIS A 92 21.56 -10.68 -0.07
CA HIS A 92 22.58 -9.63 0.05
C HIS A 92 23.49 -9.82 1.29
N ALA A 93 23.48 -11.01 1.89
CA ALA A 93 24.34 -11.39 3.02
C ALA A 93 24.26 -10.45 4.24
N TRP A 94 23.09 -9.85 4.50
CA TRP A 94 22.89 -9.06 5.71
C TRP A 94 22.89 -9.98 6.95
N PRO A 95 23.49 -9.55 8.07
CA PRO A 95 23.44 -10.33 9.30
C PRO A 95 21.99 -10.39 9.80
N VAL A 96 21.56 -11.53 10.35
CA VAL A 96 20.20 -11.73 10.89
C VAL A 96 19.05 -11.23 9.97
N PRO A 97 18.91 -11.75 8.72
CA PRO A 97 17.94 -11.24 7.73
C PRO A 97 16.50 -11.11 8.23
N LYS A 98 16.06 -12.04 9.09
CA LYS A 98 14.73 -12.01 9.73
C LYS A 98 14.50 -10.75 10.56
N LEU A 99 15.50 -10.34 11.34
CA LEU A 99 15.37 -9.16 12.19
C LEU A 99 15.25 -7.89 11.33
N TRP A 100 16.09 -7.76 10.31
CA TRP A 100 16.02 -6.61 9.39
C TRP A 100 14.74 -6.57 8.60
N ALA A 101 14.26 -7.72 8.12
CA ALA A 101 12.98 -7.83 7.45
C ALA A 101 11.83 -7.38 8.36
N GLY A 102 11.75 -7.93 9.58
CA GLY A 102 10.73 -7.58 10.55
C GLY A 102 10.77 -6.10 10.91
N ALA A 103 11.96 -5.57 11.19
CA ALA A 103 12.15 -4.15 11.50
C ALA A 103 11.74 -3.24 10.35
N THR A 104 12.06 -3.62 9.10
CA THR A 104 11.72 -2.81 7.92
C THR A 104 10.21 -2.82 7.64
N VAL A 105 9.55 -3.97 7.75
CA VAL A 105 8.09 -4.07 7.57
C VAL A 105 7.37 -3.30 8.68
N PHE A 106 7.79 -3.47 9.93
CA PHE A 106 7.19 -2.76 11.06
C PHE A 106 7.40 -1.24 10.94
N ALA A 107 8.60 -0.80 10.56
CA ALA A 107 8.88 0.62 10.33
C ALA A 107 8.00 1.19 9.19
N ALA A 108 7.79 0.43 8.13
CA ALA A 108 6.89 0.84 7.06
C ALA A 108 5.45 0.99 7.56
N ALA A 109 4.91 0.00 8.25
CA ALA A 109 3.57 0.07 8.82
C ALA A 109 3.43 1.24 9.80
N TYR A 110 4.45 1.50 10.63
CA TYR A 110 4.46 2.63 11.55
C TYR A 110 4.38 3.99 10.82
N ILE A 111 5.05 4.14 9.67
CA ILE A 111 4.95 5.37 8.85
C ILE A 111 3.55 5.51 8.26
N THR A 112 2.93 4.40 7.83
CA THR A 112 1.53 4.40 7.38
C THR A 112 0.59 4.87 8.49
N GLU A 113 0.71 4.31 9.70
CA GLU A 113 -0.09 4.71 10.85
C GLU A 113 0.11 6.17 11.25
N MET A 114 1.35 6.67 11.12
CA MET A 114 1.62 8.09 11.34
C MET A 114 0.77 8.91 10.39
N ALA A 115 0.77 8.58 9.10
CA ALA A 115 -0.05 9.24 8.08
C ALA A 115 -1.51 9.30 8.48
N GLU A 116 -2.09 8.14 8.78
CA GLU A 116 -3.50 7.97 9.05
C GLU A 116 -3.92 8.69 10.33
N THR A 117 -3.05 8.70 11.33
CA THR A 117 -3.27 9.44 12.57
C THR A 117 -3.17 10.95 12.36
N GLY A 118 -2.19 11.42 11.58
CA GLY A 118 -1.99 12.85 11.30
C GLY A 118 -1.89 13.70 12.57
N TYR A 119 -2.80 14.67 12.72
CA TYR A 119 -2.93 15.53 13.92
C TYR A 119 -3.75 14.88 15.06
N GLY A 120 -4.27 13.67 14.86
CA GLY A 120 -5.13 12.96 15.79
C GLY A 120 -4.44 12.52 17.07
N ASN A 121 -5.27 12.21 18.06
CA ASN A 121 -4.84 11.64 19.34
C ASN A 121 -4.61 10.13 19.23
N ALA A 122 -3.89 9.58 20.21
CA ALA A 122 -3.69 8.14 20.32
C ALA A 122 -5.04 7.40 20.35
N GLY A 123 -5.16 6.39 19.50
CA GLY A 123 -6.36 5.59 19.28
C GLY A 123 -6.04 4.11 19.12
N SER A 124 -7.05 3.27 19.31
CA SER A 124 -6.89 1.81 19.36
C SER A 124 -6.60 1.15 18.00
N ALA A 125 -6.90 1.80 16.87
CA ALA A 125 -6.67 1.27 15.52
C ALA A 125 -5.18 0.98 15.28
N ALA A 126 -4.31 1.98 15.44
CA ALA A 126 -2.87 1.81 15.29
C ALA A 126 -2.26 0.73 16.21
N PHE A 127 -2.87 0.47 17.37
CA PHE A 127 -2.47 -0.64 18.23
C PHE A 127 -2.86 -2.00 17.63
N ALA A 128 -4.10 -2.15 17.14
CA ALA A 128 -4.50 -3.36 16.42
C ALA A 128 -3.57 -3.60 15.23
N ASP A 129 -3.38 -2.59 14.39
CA ASP A 129 -2.65 -2.70 13.15
C ASP A 129 -1.21 -3.12 13.38
N LEU A 130 -0.46 -2.38 14.21
CA LEU A 130 0.96 -2.66 14.42
C LEU A 130 1.23 -3.88 15.31
N ILE A 131 0.49 -4.02 16.41
CA ILE A 131 0.83 -5.01 17.45
C ILE A 131 0.10 -6.33 17.26
N ILE A 132 -1.15 -6.30 16.79
CA ILE A 132 -1.92 -7.54 16.56
C ILE A 132 -1.64 -8.06 15.15
N PHE A 133 -1.81 -7.22 14.14
CA PHE A 133 -1.85 -7.68 12.76
C PHE A 133 -0.49 -7.69 12.06
N ASP A 134 0.27 -6.59 12.01
CA ASP A 134 1.60 -6.57 11.38
C ASP A 134 2.58 -7.49 12.13
N LEU A 135 2.68 -7.37 13.46
CA LEU A 135 3.53 -8.25 14.26
C LEU A 135 3.03 -9.71 14.20
N GLY A 136 1.72 -9.93 14.26
CA GLY A 136 1.13 -11.26 14.10
C GLY A 136 1.46 -11.87 12.73
N GLY A 137 1.40 -11.06 11.67
CA GLY A 137 1.78 -11.44 10.30
C GLY A 137 3.24 -11.84 10.22
N ILE A 138 4.16 -11.02 10.76
CA ILE A 138 5.59 -11.35 10.83
C ILE A 138 5.82 -12.68 11.56
N LEU A 139 5.16 -12.91 12.69
CA LEU A 139 5.32 -14.13 13.49
C LEU A 139 4.78 -15.37 12.75
N VAL A 140 3.57 -15.30 12.21
CA VAL A 140 2.95 -16.42 11.49
C VAL A 140 3.72 -16.75 10.21
N PHE A 141 4.14 -15.73 9.45
CA PHE A 141 4.89 -15.93 8.21
C PHE A 141 6.37 -16.30 8.45
N SER A 142 6.85 -16.21 9.69
CA SER A 142 8.13 -16.81 10.08
C SER A 142 8.07 -18.34 10.21
N ILE A 143 6.88 -18.94 10.23
CA ILE A 143 6.70 -20.40 10.28
C ILE A 143 7.09 -20.99 8.91
N PRO A 144 7.99 -22.00 8.84
CA PRO A 144 8.50 -22.53 7.57
C PRO A 144 7.41 -22.96 6.57
N GLY A 145 6.31 -23.55 7.05
CA GLY A 145 5.20 -23.97 6.18
C GLY A 145 4.52 -22.80 5.48
N VAL A 146 4.24 -21.72 6.21
CA VAL A 146 3.61 -20.50 5.66
C VAL A 146 4.58 -19.79 4.72
N ARG A 147 5.84 -19.66 5.12
CA ARG A 147 6.90 -19.09 4.27
C ARG A 147 7.04 -19.84 2.94
N ASN A 148 7.11 -21.17 3.01
CA ASN A 148 7.24 -22.00 1.80
C ASN A 148 6.03 -21.86 0.88
N TRP A 149 4.83 -21.63 1.44
CA TRP A 149 3.63 -21.36 0.64
C TRP A 149 3.74 -20.03 -0.12
N VAL A 150 4.24 -18.96 0.51
CA VAL A 150 4.52 -17.68 -0.17
C VAL A 150 5.58 -17.84 -1.27
N GLY A 151 6.62 -18.64 -1.00
CA GLY A 151 7.72 -18.90 -1.94
C GLY A 151 7.33 -19.64 -3.22
N LYS A 152 6.12 -20.20 -3.32
CA LYS A 152 5.63 -20.88 -4.54
C LYS A 152 5.33 -19.94 -5.72
N GLY A 153 5.62 -18.65 -5.59
CA GLY A 153 5.57 -17.68 -6.69
C GLY A 153 4.17 -17.32 -7.19
N ARG A 154 3.12 -17.67 -6.44
CA ARG A 154 1.72 -17.32 -6.80
C ARG A 154 1.30 -15.95 -6.29
N ILE A 155 2.07 -15.39 -5.37
CA ILE A 155 1.84 -14.07 -4.78
C ILE A 155 2.99 -13.19 -5.23
N MET A 156 2.71 -12.07 -5.88
CA MET A 156 3.71 -11.12 -6.40
C MET A 156 3.52 -9.73 -5.82
N ASP A 157 4.62 -8.98 -5.73
CA ASP A 157 4.62 -7.57 -5.34
C ASP A 157 4.53 -6.75 -6.62
N TRP A 158 3.41 -6.06 -6.80
CA TRP A 158 3.12 -5.13 -7.89
C TRP A 158 2.94 -3.71 -7.35
N SER A 159 3.68 -3.38 -6.28
CA SER A 159 3.76 -2.02 -5.77
C SER A 159 4.13 -1.03 -6.86
N LEU A 160 3.60 0.18 -6.74
CA LEU A 160 3.88 1.25 -7.70
C LEU A 160 5.33 1.76 -7.57
N GLN A 161 5.68 2.75 -8.39
CA GLN A 161 7.01 3.36 -8.37
C GLN A 161 6.93 4.75 -7.73
N PRO A 162 7.36 4.93 -6.47
CA PRO A 162 7.34 6.22 -5.80
C PRO A 162 8.12 7.27 -6.59
N VAL A 163 7.50 8.41 -6.83
CA VAL A 163 8.17 9.55 -7.45
C VAL A 163 8.05 10.76 -6.56
N PHE A 164 9.20 11.37 -6.27
CA PHE A 164 9.32 12.59 -5.48
C PHE A 164 9.60 13.78 -6.38
N THR A 165 9.04 14.93 -6.02
CA THR A 165 9.30 16.19 -6.69
C THR A 165 10.23 17.08 -5.86
N PRO A 166 10.89 18.08 -6.49
CA PRO A 166 11.68 19.07 -5.75
C PRO A 166 10.89 19.90 -4.73
N ASN A 167 9.56 20.02 -4.88
CA ASN A 167 8.71 20.72 -3.91
C ASN A 167 8.24 19.81 -2.74
N GLY A 168 8.77 18.58 -2.66
CA GLY A 168 8.49 17.66 -1.57
C GLY A 168 7.14 16.95 -1.66
N GLU A 169 6.55 16.90 -2.86
CA GLU A 169 5.40 16.05 -3.13
C GLU A 169 5.85 14.61 -3.40
N VAL A 170 4.96 13.67 -3.10
CA VAL A 170 5.10 12.26 -3.49
C VAL A 170 3.87 11.82 -4.28
N TYR A 171 4.07 11.04 -5.33
CA TYR A 171 2.98 10.41 -6.08
C TYR A 171 3.39 9.03 -6.59
N ASN A 172 2.38 8.28 -7.07
CA ASN A 172 2.53 6.92 -7.56
C ASN A 172 3.17 5.99 -6.51
N VAL A 173 2.79 6.22 -5.25
CA VAL A 173 3.08 5.33 -4.13
C VAL A 173 1.89 4.43 -3.92
N SER A 174 2.13 3.12 -3.84
CA SER A 174 1.16 2.18 -3.27
C SER A 174 1.82 0.82 -3.05
N ASP A 175 1.42 0.10 -2.01
CA ASP A 175 1.79 -1.28 -1.76
C ASP A 175 0.69 -2.21 -2.30
N TYR A 176 0.99 -2.87 -3.42
CA TYR A 176 0.06 -3.82 -4.04
C TYR A 176 0.69 -5.19 -4.10
N MET A 177 -0.10 -6.19 -3.74
CA MET A 177 0.20 -7.58 -4.06
C MET A 177 -0.74 -8.08 -5.15
N THR A 178 -0.30 -9.10 -5.88
CA THR A 178 -1.14 -9.86 -6.78
C THR A 178 -1.11 -11.34 -6.47
N PHE A 179 -2.22 -11.99 -6.76
CA PHE A 179 -2.36 -13.42 -6.72
C PHE A 179 -2.74 -13.91 -8.11
N LYS A 180 -2.05 -14.94 -8.58
CA LYS A 180 -2.40 -15.64 -9.81
C LYS A 180 -2.73 -17.09 -9.51
N PHE A 181 -3.93 -17.52 -9.89
CA PHE A 181 -4.42 -18.88 -9.71
C PHE A 181 -4.84 -19.47 -11.05
N GLY A 182 -4.16 -20.53 -11.49
CA GLY A 182 -4.53 -21.24 -12.73
C GLY A 182 -5.96 -21.74 -12.70
N LEU A 183 -6.67 -21.52 -13.81
CA LEU A 183 -8.03 -22.01 -13.97
C LEU A 183 -8.01 -23.51 -14.36
N PRO A 184 -8.84 -24.36 -13.72
CA PRO A 184 -8.75 -25.82 -13.89
C PRO A 184 -9.07 -26.34 -15.30
N PHE A 185 -9.63 -25.51 -16.18
CA PHE A 185 -10.10 -25.93 -17.51
C PHE A 185 -9.57 -25.06 -18.66
N VAL A 186 -8.70 -24.09 -18.35
CA VAL A 186 -8.18 -23.15 -19.35
C VAL A 186 -6.69 -23.01 -19.17
N ASP A 187 -5.94 -23.70 -20.03
CA ASP A 187 -4.48 -23.56 -20.05
C ASP A 187 -4.08 -22.12 -20.36
N LYS A 188 -2.98 -21.67 -19.75
CA LYS A 188 -2.39 -20.33 -19.98
C LYS A 188 -3.29 -19.16 -19.56
N VAL A 189 -4.32 -19.41 -18.74
CA VAL A 189 -5.14 -18.36 -18.14
C VAL A 189 -5.20 -18.54 -16.63
N ASP A 190 -4.75 -17.52 -15.91
CA ASP A 190 -4.86 -17.43 -14.46
C ASP A 190 -5.95 -16.42 -14.08
N PHE A 191 -6.71 -16.73 -13.04
CA PHE A 191 -7.43 -15.71 -12.29
C PHE A 191 -6.43 -14.78 -11.61
N LEU A 192 -6.60 -13.48 -11.81
CA LEU A 192 -5.81 -12.44 -11.18
C LEU A 192 -6.62 -11.77 -10.07
N TRP A 193 -6.02 -11.65 -8.89
CA TRP A 193 -6.51 -10.78 -7.83
C TRP A 193 -5.40 -9.82 -7.41
N ARG A 194 -5.60 -8.52 -7.56
CA ARG A 194 -4.70 -7.47 -7.05
C ARG A 194 -5.31 -6.88 -5.79
N LEU A 195 -4.52 -6.79 -4.73
CA LEU A 195 -4.94 -6.37 -3.38
C LEU A 195 -3.97 -5.32 -2.83
N GLY A 196 -4.51 -4.30 -2.15
CA GLY A 196 -3.81 -3.16 -1.54
C GLY A 196 -4.85 -2.18 -0.99
N LEU A 197 -4.68 -0.87 -1.18
CA LEU A 197 -5.75 0.13 -0.94
C LEU A 197 -6.98 -0.01 -1.87
N GLY A 198 -7.06 -1.09 -2.61
CA GLY A 198 -8.19 -1.50 -3.42
C GLY A 198 -8.11 -3.00 -3.68
N SER A 199 -9.15 -3.53 -4.31
CA SER A 199 -9.19 -4.93 -4.73
C SER A 199 -9.69 -5.01 -6.16
N TRP A 200 -8.84 -5.51 -7.05
CA TRP A 200 -9.16 -5.70 -8.47
C TRP A 200 -9.13 -7.17 -8.83
N LEU A 201 -10.13 -7.61 -9.57
CA LEU A 201 -10.23 -8.96 -10.08
C LEU A 201 -10.06 -8.94 -11.59
N GLY A 202 -9.48 -10.00 -12.12
CA GLY A 202 -9.06 -10.02 -13.51
C GLY A 202 -8.62 -11.38 -14.01
N LEU A 203 -8.04 -11.35 -15.20
CA LEU A 203 -7.45 -12.51 -15.86
C LEU A 203 -6.03 -12.15 -16.30
N SER A 204 -5.13 -13.12 -16.20
CA SER A 204 -3.76 -13.08 -16.68
C SER A 204 -3.59 -14.14 -17.75
N PHE A 205 -3.18 -13.73 -18.94
CA PHE A 205 -3.00 -14.57 -20.12
C PHE A 205 -1.50 -14.76 -20.35
N ALA A 206 -1.02 -16.01 -20.27
CA ALA A 206 0.39 -16.30 -20.51
C ALA A 206 0.75 -16.07 -21.99
N HIS A 207 1.87 -15.41 -22.21
CA HIS A 207 2.46 -15.12 -23.51
C HIS A 207 3.86 -15.74 -23.58
N GLY A 208 3.95 -16.94 -24.15
CA GLY A 208 5.18 -17.73 -24.08
C GLY A 208 5.35 -18.40 -22.71
N GLU A 209 6.60 -18.65 -22.32
CA GLU A 209 6.92 -19.39 -21.09
C GLU A 209 7.03 -18.50 -19.85
N THR A 210 7.39 -17.22 -20.03
CA THR A 210 7.76 -16.33 -18.92
C THR A 210 6.91 -15.07 -18.84
N ASP A 211 6.34 -14.61 -19.95
CA ASP A 211 5.62 -13.35 -19.99
C ASP A 211 4.10 -13.56 -19.84
N ALA A 212 3.40 -12.54 -19.33
CA ALA A 212 1.95 -12.54 -19.27
C ALA A 212 1.38 -11.14 -19.46
N PHE A 213 0.19 -11.08 -20.07
CA PHE A 213 -0.65 -9.89 -20.14
C PHE A 213 -1.83 -10.07 -19.23
N SER A 214 -2.15 -9.08 -18.39
CA SER A 214 -3.29 -9.15 -17.49
C SER A 214 -4.22 -7.98 -17.67
N ILE A 215 -5.51 -8.21 -17.46
CA ILE A 215 -6.53 -7.17 -17.35
C ILE A 215 -7.23 -7.32 -16.01
N ALA A 216 -7.51 -6.23 -15.31
CA ALA A 216 -8.27 -6.28 -14.06
C ALA A 216 -9.14 -5.03 -13.88
N VAL A 217 -10.22 -5.19 -13.14
CA VAL A 217 -11.16 -4.13 -12.75
C VAL A 217 -11.54 -4.32 -11.28
N GLY A 218 -11.78 -3.22 -10.57
CA GLY A 218 -12.26 -3.32 -9.20
C GLY A 218 -12.41 -1.98 -8.48
N GLY A 219 -12.51 -2.07 -7.16
CA GLY A 219 -12.65 -0.91 -6.30
C GLY A 219 -11.29 -0.40 -5.82
N GLU A 220 -11.11 0.92 -5.77
CA GLU A 220 -10.00 1.60 -5.09
C GLU A 220 -10.55 2.53 -4.01
N THR A 221 -9.85 2.58 -2.88
CA THR A 221 -10.14 3.54 -1.82
C THR A 221 -9.82 4.94 -2.31
N ILE A 222 -10.79 5.85 -2.18
CA ILE A 222 -10.63 7.27 -2.48
C ILE A 222 -10.29 8.03 -1.20
N ASN A 223 -11.10 7.78 -0.17
CA ASN A 223 -11.05 8.45 1.12
C ASN A 223 -11.37 7.45 2.25
N LYS A 224 -10.68 7.61 3.37
CA LYS A 224 -10.88 6.97 4.67
C LYS A 224 -11.16 8.08 5.70
N ILE A 225 -12.40 8.22 6.15
CA ILE A 225 -12.83 9.24 7.10
C ILE A 225 -13.02 8.60 8.46
N VAL A 226 -12.44 9.20 9.50
CA VAL A 226 -12.70 8.81 10.89
C VAL A 226 -13.67 9.81 11.51
N ASP A 227 -14.82 9.33 11.98
CA ASP A 227 -15.79 10.17 12.69
C ASP A 227 -15.23 10.58 14.06
N ALA A 228 -15.10 11.89 14.32
CA ALA A 228 -14.45 12.39 15.52
C ALA A 228 -15.19 12.09 16.83
N ASN A 229 -16.51 11.84 16.78
CA ASN A 229 -17.33 11.59 17.97
C ASN A 229 -17.41 10.10 18.31
N THR A 230 -17.46 9.26 17.28
CA THR A 230 -17.65 7.81 17.42
C THR A 230 -16.37 7.02 17.22
N LEU A 231 -15.32 7.67 16.70
CA LEU A 231 -14.06 7.06 16.26
C LEU A 231 -14.29 5.94 15.22
N GLU A 232 -15.44 5.94 14.55
CA GLU A 232 -15.75 4.95 13.51
C GLU A 232 -15.12 5.36 12.18
N GLU A 233 -14.42 4.41 11.55
CA GLU A 233 -13.87 4.59 10.22
C GLU A 233 -14.93 4.31 9.13
N SER A 234 -14.97 5.17 8.12
CA SER A 234 -15.77 5.02 6.91
C SER A 234 -14.92 5.19 5.67
N VAL A 235 -15.00 4.24 4.75
CA VAL A 235 -14.22 4.25 3.50
C VAL A 235 -15.13 4.59 2.32
N THR A 236 -14.66 5.40 1.37
CA THR A 236 -15.32 5.62 0.08
C THR A 236 -14.52 4.96 -1.02
N PHE A 237 -15.20 4.23 -1.90
CA PHE A 237 -14.58 3.51 -3.02
C PHE A 237 -14.95 4.13 -4.35
N GLY A 238 -14.02 4.10 -5.31
CA GLY A 238 -14.28 4.36 -6.72
C GLY A 238 -13.85 3.18 -7.58
N VAL A 239 -14.22 3.21 -8.85
CA VAL A 239 -13.89 2.13 -9.79
C VAL A 239 -12.56 2.43 -10.46
N GLY A 240 -11.72 1.41 -10.58
CA GLY A 240 -10.48 1.42 -11.34
C GLY A 240 -10.34 0.19 -12.23
N ALA A 241 -9.51 0.32 -13.25
CA ALA A 241 -9.20 -0.75 -14.19
C ALA A 241 -7.77 -0.58 -14.70
N GLY A 242 -7.17 -1.67 -15.16
CA GLY A 242 -5.85 -1.59 -15.77
C GLY A 242 -5.47 -2.80 -16.60
N ILE A 243 -4.44 -2.57 -17.40
CA ILE A 243 -3.75 -3.57 -18.21
C ILE A 243 -2.33 -3.66 -17.69
N PHE A 244 -1.82 -4.88 -17.56
CA PHE A 244 -0.53 -5.17 -16.95
C PHE A 244 0.28 -6.09 -17.86
N TYR A 245 1.58 -5.90 -17.87
CA TYR A 245 2.53 -6.80 -18.50
C TYR A 245 3.59 -7.19 -17.48
N ASP A 246 3.76 -8.49 -17.25
CA ASP A 246 4.74 -9.02 -16.31
C ASP A 246 5.57 -10.14 -16.92
N ARG A 247 6.78 -10.31 -16.37
CA ARG A 247 7.72 -11.39 -16.70
C ARG A 247 8.06 -12.16 -15.44
N ASN A 248 7.78 -13.45 -15.43
CA ASN A 248 7.91 -14.32 -14.26
C ASN A 248 7.22 -13.72 -13.02
N GLY A 249 6.03 -13.12 -13.21
CA GLY A 249 5.28 -12.45 -12.16
C GLY A 249 5.80 -11.08 -11.74
N SER A 250 6.98 -10.64 -12.22
CA SER A 250 7.51 -9.30 -11.95
C SER A 250 6.89 -8.30 -12.91
N LEU A 251 6.19 -7.30 -12.39
CA LEU A 251 5.52 -6.28 -13.19
C LEU A 251 6.54 -5.45 -13.97
N LEU A 252 6.38 -5.39 -15.29
CA LEU A 252 7.26 -4.65 -16.20
C LEU A 252 6.59 -3.39 -16.74
N ALA A 253 5.29 -3.42 -16.97
CA ALA A 253 4.52 -2.24 -17.34
C ALA A 253 3.06 -2.32 -16.86
N SER A 254 2.46 -1.17 -16.58
CA SER A 254 1.02 -1.06 -16.32
C SER A 254 0.44 0.18 -16.98
N LEU A 255 -0.81 0.07 -17.45
CA LEU A 255 -1.66 1.19 -17.84
C LEU A 255 -2.92 1.14 -16.98
N GLU A 256 -3.11 2.15 -16.15
CA GLU A 256 -4.14 2.16 -15.10
C GLU A 256 -5.03 3.40 -15.21
N TRP A 257 -6.33 3.21 -14.99
CA TRP A 257 -7.36 4.24 -14.86
C TRP A 257 -8.04 4.06 -13.51
N GLY A 258 -8.28 5.13 -12.75
CA GLY A 258 -8.86 5.00 -11.42
C GLY A 258 -9.24 6.33 -10.76
N PRO A 259 -9.79 6.33 -9.53
CA PRO A 259 -10.27 7.55 -8.88
C PRO A 259 -9.21 8.65 -8.75
N GLU A 260 -7.98 8.30 -8.38
CA GLU A 260 -6.86 9.23 -8.21
C GLU A 260 -6.34 9.84 -9.53
N ARG A 261 -6.48 9.11 -10.64
CA ARG A 261 -5.77 9.39 -11.88
C ARG A 261 -6.64 9.09 -13.09
N TRP A 262 -6.72 10.01 -14.05
CA TRP A 262 -7.40 9.71 -15.31
C TRP A 262 -6.66 8.60 -16.05
N VAL A 263 -5.33 8.67 -16.11
CA VAL A 263 -4.53 7.56 -16.64
C VAL A 263 -3.13 7.59 -16.01
N ALA A 264 -2.54 6.43 -15.78
CA ALA A 264 -1.12 6.29 -15.47
C ALA A 264 -0.50 5.15 -16.26
N LEU A 265 0.59 5.46 -16.94
CA LEU A 265 1.51 4.52 -17.56
C LEU A 265 2.73 4.38 -16.67
N ASN A 266 2.96 3.17 -16.17
CA ASN A 266 4.17 2.79 -15.48
C ASN A 266 4.99 1.86 -16.36
N VAL A 267 6.29 2.13 -16.49
CA VAL A 267 7.29 1.23 -17.04
C VAL A 267 8.32 1.00 -15.95
N TYR A 268 8.51 -0.24 -15.52
CA TYR A 268 9.35 -0.56 -14.37
C TYR A 268 10.83 -0.71 -14.76
N PRO A 269 11.76 -0.51 -13.80
CA PRO A 269 13.18 -0.67 -14.07
C PRO A 269 13.51 -2.09 -14.55
N GLY A 270 14.13 -2.21 -15.71
CA GLY A 270 14.46 -3.48 -16.35
C GLY A 270 13.92 -3.60 -17.78
N VAL A 271 13.04 -2.68 -18.18
CA VAL A 271 12.53 -2.59 -19.56
C VAL A 271 13.39 -1.63 -20.40
N LEU A 272 13.71 -0.46 -19.86
CA LEU A 272 14.45 0.58 -20.59
C LEU A 272 15.94 0.55 -20.25
N PRO A 273 16.84 0.44 -21.23
CA PRO A 273 18.27 0.66 -21.01
C PRO A 273 18.55 2.15 -20.76
N GLY A 274 19.54 2.47 -19.94
CA GLY A 274 19.90 3.85 -19.63
C GLY A 274 21.34 4.00 -19.15
N ALA A 275 21.89 5.20 -19.29
CA ALA A 275 23.26 5.54 -18.87
C ALA A 275 23.47 5.38 -17.35
N PHE A 276 22.38 5.41 -16.56
CA PHE A 276 22.37 5.20 -15.11
C PHE A 276 21.86 3.80 -14.71
N GLY A 277 21.88 2.85 -15.65
CA GLY A 277 21.37 1.49 -15.47
C GLY A 277 19.92 1.32 -15.92
N ASN A 278 19.29 0.25 -15.45
CA ASN A 278 17.88 -0.06 -15.72
C ASN A 278 16.99 1.02 -15.08
N MET A 279 16.32 1.81 -15.92
CA MET A 279 15.44 2.90 -15.49
C MET A 279 13.98 2.53 -15.70
N GLY A 280 13.13 3.05 -14.82
CA GLY A 280 11.67 3.07 -14.96
C GLY A 280 11.19 4.46 -15.35
N LEU A 281 10.01 4.51 -15.96
CA LEU A 281 9.33 5.72 -16.38
C LEU A 281 7.90 5.71 -15.84
N LEU A 282 7.46 6.88 -15.38
CA LEU A 282 6.08 7.14 -15.03
C LEU A 282 5.59 8.32 -15.87
N PHE A 283 4.42 8.14 -16.47
CA PHE A 283 3.61 9.23 -17.00
C PHE A 283 2.19 9.07 -16.47
N SER A 284 1.60 10.13 -15.94
CA SER A 284 0.19 10.10 -15.53
C SER A 284 -0.50 11.43 -15.76
N LEU A 285 -1.80 11.39 -15.97
CA LEU A 285 -2.68 12.53 -15.94
C LEU A 285 -3.63 12.37 -14.77
N ASP A 286 -3.74 13.40 -13.93
CA ASP A 286 -4.75 13.41 -12.89
C ASP A 286 -6.15 13.69 -13.45
N ARG A 287 -7.15 13.76 -12.56
CA ARG A 287 -8.55 13.98 -12.96
C ARG A 287 -8.80 15.35 -13.60
N GLU A 288 -7.88 16.28 -13.42
CA GLU A 288 -7.90 17.60 -14.06
C GLU A 288 -6.98 17.66 -15.29
N PHE A 289 -6.55 16.50 -15.82
CA PHE A 289 -5.66 16.36 -16.97
C PHE A 289 -4.28 17.01 -16.78
N ARG A 290 -3.85 17.21 -15.53
CA ARG A 290 -2.52 17.77 -15.26
C ARG A 290 -1.47 16.65 -15.37
N PRO A 291 -0.41 16.85 -16.15
CA PRO A 291 0.61 15.83 -16.34
C PRO A 291 1.51 15.71 -15.10
N ARG A 292 1.89 14.46 -14.82
CA ARG A 292 2.99 14.10 -13.92
C ARG A 292 3.91 13.14 -14.64
N VAL A 293 5.21 13.39 -14.54
CA VAL A 293 6.26 12.60 -15.17
C VAL A 293 7.32 12.22 -14.15
N GLY A 294 7.86 11.02 -14.22
CA GLY A 294 8.88 10.56 -13.29
C GLY A 294 9.86 9.59 -13.92
N LEU A 295 11.11 9.65 -13.44
CA LEU A 295 12.17 8.71 -13.77
C LEU A 295 12.59 7.98 -12.50
N VAL A 296 12.56 6.66 -12.54
CA VAL A 296 12.76 5.79 -11.37
C VAL A 296 14.02 4.97 -11.59
N ALA A 297 14.94 5.01 -10.64
CA ALA A 297 16.18 4.24 -10.74
C ALA A 297 16.06 2.95 -9.92
N ARG A 298 16.41 1.81 -10.53
CA ARG A 298 16.38 0.50 -9.84
C ARG A 298 17.18 0.50 -8.54
N ALA A 299 18.32 1.20 -8.52
CA ALA A 299 19.23 1.26 -7.38
C ALA A 299 18.57 1.79 -6.10
N PHE A 300 17.61 2.72 -6.24
CA PHE A 300 16.96 3.37 -5.10
C PHE A 300 15.52 2.88 -4.89
N GLY A 301 14.92 2.23 -5.90
CA GLY A 301 13.51 1.82 -5.84
C GLY A 301 12.53 2.99 -5.74
N MET A 302 12.99 4.20 -6.12
CA MET A 302 12.24 5.45 -6.13
C MET A 302 12.79 6.36 -7.22
N GLY A 303 11.99 7.37 -7.59
CA GLY A 303 12.27 8.27 -8.69
C GLY A 303 12.16 9.74 -8.35
N LEU A 304 12.66 10.54 -9.29
CA LEU A 304 12.49 11.99 -9.31
C LEU A 304 11.53 12.37 -10.43
N GLY A 305 10.73 13.39 -10.20
CA GLY A 305 9.74 13.79 -11.18
C GLY A 305 9.24 15.22 -11.05
N PHE A 306 8.30 15.52 -11.92
CA PHE A 306 7.66 16.81 -12.03
C PHE A 306 6.14 16.60 -12.07
N SER A 307 5.43 17.40 -11.29
CA SER A 307 3.97 17.51 -11.27
C SER A 307 3.58 18.95 -11.63
N HIS A 308 2.58 19.13 -12.49
CA HIS A 308 1.96 20.44 -12.63
C HIS A 308 1.04 20.71 -11.43
N ARG A 309 1.52 21.53 -10.49
CA ARG A 309 0.80 21.84 -9.26
C ARG A 309 -0.46 22.66 -9.55
N GLY A 310 -1.61 22.18 -9.09
CA GLY A 310 -2.81 23.02 -8.93
C GLY A 310 -3.13 23.21 -7.44
N PRO A 311 -4.25 23.87 -7.10
CA PRO A 311 -4.58 24.19 -5.72
C PRO A 311 -4.63 22.92 -4.84
N ASP A 312 -4.02 22.98 -3.65
CA ASP A 312 -3.99 21.89 -2.67
C ASP A 312 -5.43 21.61 -2.20
N LYS A 313 -6.04 20.50 -2.68
CA LYS A 313 -7.37 20.06 -2.22
C LYS A 313 -7.39 19.81 -0.70
N TYR A 314 -6.24 19.42 -0.14
CA TYR A 314 -6.00 19.28 1.29
C TYR A 314 -6.28 20.57 2.08
N ASP A 315 -5.76 21.71 1.63
CA ASP A 315 -5.94 23.00 2.32
C ASP A 315 -7.43 23.40 2.35
N ALA A 316 -8.17 23.10 1.27
CA ALA A 316 -9.61 23.33 1.20
C ALA A 316 -10.43 22.37 2.09
N GLN A 317 -9.98 21.12 2.25
CA GLN A 317 -10.63 20.13 3.11
C GLN A 317 -10.37 20.38 4.60
N GLN A 318 -9.13 20.71 4.98
CA GLN A 318 -8.78 21.14 6.34
C GLN A 318 -9.55 22.41 6.75
N ALA A 319 -9.70 23.37 5.84
CA ALA A 319 -10.51 24.57 6.11
C ALA A 319 -12.00 24.29 6.33
N ARG A 320 -12.52 23.14 5.86
CA ARG A 320 -13.90 22.70 6.10
C ARG A 320 -14.06 21.91 7.40
N LEU A 321 -13.05 21.12 7.79
CA LEU A 321 -13.07 20.35 9.03
C LEU A 321 -12.86 21.22 10.29
N ASN A 322 -12.24 22.40 10.12
CA ASN A 322 -12.02 23.38 11.19
C ASN A 322 -13.16 24.41 11.33
N ARG A 323 -14.33 24.18 10.71
CA ARG A 323 -15.55 24.99 10.86
C ARG A 323 -16.65 24.16 11.51
#